data_AF-A0A1E7M1S8-F1
#
_entry.id   AF-A0A1E7M1S8-F1
#
_cell.length_a   1.000
_cell.length_b   1.000
_cell.length_c   1.000
_cell.angle_alpha   90.00
_cell.angle_beta   90.00
_cell.angle_gamma   90.00
#
_symmetry.space_group_name_H-M   'P 1'
#
loop_
_entity.id
_entity.type
_entity.pdbx_description
1 polymer ?
#
loop_
_entity_poly.entity_id
_entity_poly.type
_entity_poly.pdbx_seq_one_letter_code
_entity_poly.pdbx_strand_id
1 'polypeptide(L)'
;MRAMTSAPVRDPELPGLLLRTERDALLPLLRATPESAYGLRTACPGWTVRDVLAHCAAALTRVVQDRLEEGVFSPESNERDIEERAGLPLSALLDELERGMTEAGPVIAAAGGKLDGVALGEWVHAGDVREAWGLDGAYAGRGLPYALGLLEGVAYRKEMPLTVAEVVGVELEGWDAPRPIGVPSSGGRPPGRFRGDAPTLIRLYANRPLVGTRYELHGVREGDLRLFDRPPKLDD
;
A
#
# COMPACT_ATOMS: atom_id res chain seq x y z
N MET A 1 6.79 9.44 -31.93
CA MET A 1 7.86 8.97 -31.02
C MET A 1 7.27 7.96 -30.04
N ARG A 2 7.69 6.69 -30.07
CA ARG A 2 7.39 5.74 -28.99
C ARG A 2 8.19 6.22 -27.77
N ALA A 3 7.52 6.69 -26.72
CA ALA A 3 8.17 6.81 -25.43
C ALA A 3 8.48 5.38 -24.97
N MET A 4 9.74 4.97 -25.08
CA MET A 4 10.23 3.82 -24.33
C MET A 4 10.20 4.27 -22.87
N THR A 5 9.18 3.83 -22.13
CA THR A 5 9.17 4.00 -20.68
C THR A 5 10.28 3.12 -20.12
N SER A 6 11.40 3.73 -19.74
CA SER A 6 12.44 3.07 -18.96
C SER A 6 11.89 2.69 -17.60
N ALA A 7 12.45 1.64 -16.98
CA ALA A 7 12.14 1.31 -15.60
C ALA A 7 12.28 2.56 -14.70
N PRO A 8 11.35 2.79 -13.75
CA PRO A 8 11.52 3.86 -12.78
C PRO A 8 12.80 3.60 -11.96
N VAL A 9 13.55 4.67 -11.69
CA VAL A 9 14.73 4.59 -10.83
C VAL A 9 14.25 4.33 -9.40
N ARG A 10 14.63 3.20 -8.81
CA ARG A 10 14.27 2.86 -7.43
C ARG A 10 15.13 3.65 -6.45
N ASP A 11 14.49 4.35 -5.52
CA ASP A 11 15.10 4.79 -4.28
C ASP A 11 14.99 3.68 -3.22
N PRO A 12 16.11 3.08 -2.77
CA PRO A 12 16.08 2.00 -1.79
C PRO A 12 15.59 2.41 -0.39
N GLU A 13 15.68 3.70 -0.03
CA GLU A 13 15.31 4.19 1.30
C GLU A 13 13.82 4.53 1.43
N LEU A 14 13.14 4.71 0.29
CA LEU A 14 11.74 5.14 0.23
C LEU A 14 10.77 4.24 1.03
N PRO A 15 10.86 2.90 1.00
CA PRO A 15 10.00 2.04 1.82
C PRO A 15 10.17 2.30 3.32
N GLY A 16 11.40 2.41 3.80
CA GLY A 16 11.69 2.68 5.21
C GLY A 16 11.25 4.09 5.64
N LEU A 17 11.40 5.08 4.76
CA LEU A 17 10.90 6.44 5.01
C LEU A 17 9.38 6.48 5.13
N LEU A 18 8.66 5.77 4.25
CA LEU A 18 7.21 5.65 4.32
C LEU A 18 6.77 5.02 5.64
N LEU A 19 7.35 3.86 6.00
CA LEU A 19 7.01 3.15 7.24
C LEU A 19 7.23 4.01 8.49
N ARG A 20 8.39 4.68 8.62
CA ARG A 20 8.65 5.55 9.78
C ARG A 20 7.74 6.77 9.82
N THR A 21 7.50 7.40 8.66
CA THR A 21 6.58 8.55 8.56
C THR A 21 5.17 8.15 9.01
N GLU A 22 4.71 6.97 8.58
CA GLU A 22 3.39 6.48 8.93
C GLU A 22 3.32 6.05 10.39
N ARG A 23 4.35 5.38 10.91
CA ARG A 23 4.45 4.99 12.32
C ARG A 23 4.26 6.20 13.24
N ASP A 24 5.00 7.28 12.95
CA ASP A 24 4.99 8.49 13.78
C ASP A 24 3.63 9.21 13.77
N ALA A 25 2.81 9.00 12.72
CA ALA A 25 1.47 9.55 12.61
C ALA A 25 0.38 8.61 13.16
N LEU A 26 0.50 7.30 12.92
CA LEU A 26 -0.52 6.31 13.21
C LEU A 26 -0.46 5.83 14.65
N LEU A 27 0.72 5.47 15.18
CA LEU A 27 0.84 4.87 16.52
C LEU A 27 0.27 5.74 17.64
N PRO A 28 0.51 7.07 17.67
CA PRO A 28 -0.12 7.94 18.67
C PRO A 28 -1.65 7.89 18.61
N LEU A 29 -2.22 7.85 17.40
CA LEU A 29 -3.66 7.74 17.19
C LEU A 29 -4.18 6.37 17.68
N LEU A 30 -3.50 5.27 17.34
CA LEU A 30 -3.86 3.92 17.80
C LEU A 30 -3.89 3.87 19.33
N ARG A 31 -2.81 4.32 19.99
CA ARG A 31 -2.68 4.26 21.45
C ARG A 31 -3.69 5.15 22.19
N ALA A 32 -4.16 6.23 21.57
CA ALA A 32 -5.17 7.11 22.15
C ALA A 32 -6.62 6.62 21.92
N THR A 33 -6.82 5.66 21.02
CA THR A 33 -8.16 5.23 20.61
C THR A 33 -8.74 4.18 21.58
N PRO A 34 -10.02 4.31 22.00
CA PRO A 34 -10.66 3.30 22.84
C PRO A 34 -10.72 1.92 22.19
N GLU A 35 -10.52 0.86 22.98
CA GLU A 35 -10.48 -0.53 22.49
C GLU A 35 -11.76 -0.93 21.74
N SER A 36 -12.92 -0.38 22.09
CA SER A 36 -14.19 -0.65 21.38
C SER A 36 -14.16 -0.28 19.89
N ALA A 37 -13.35 0.70 19.50
CA ALA A 37 -13.24 1.12 18.10
C ALA A 37 -12.45 0.14 17.23
N TYR A 38 -11.71 -0.80 17.84
CA TYR A 38 -10.93 -1.80 17.11
C TYR A 38 -11.80 -2.93 16.52
N GLY A 39 -13.04 -3.06 16.97
CA GLY A 39 -14.03 -3.98 16.39
C GLY A 39 -14.75 -3.42 15.15
N LEU A 40 -14.47 -2.18 14.75
CA LEU A 40 -15.11 -1.58 13.57
C LEU A 40 -14.62 -2.23 12.27
N ARG A 41 -15.52 -2.35 11.30
CA ARG A 41 -15.24 -2.95 9.98
C ARG A 41 -14.44 -1.99 9.13
N THR A 42 -13.54 -2.55 8.33
CA THR A 42 -12.69 -1.77 7.42
C THR A 42 -13.07 -1.99 5.96
N ALA A 43 -12.37 -1.32 5.06
CA ALA A 43 -12.46 -1.56 3.62
C ALA A 43 -11.96 -2.96 3.20
N CYS A 44 -11.18 -3.65 4.04
CA CYS A 44 -10.82 -5.05 3.85
C CYS A 44 -12.02 -5.95 4.16
N PRO A 45 -12.62 -6.63 3.15
CA PRO A 45 -13.78 -7.46 3.38
C PRO A 45 -13.46 -8.58 4.39
N GLY A 46 -14.30 -8.74 5.41
CA GLY A 46 -14.05 -9.75 6.43
C GLY A 46 -13.34 -9.20 7.68
N TRP A 47 -12.63 -8.07 7.58
CA TRP A 47 -11.69 -7.66 8.62
C TRP A 47 -12.14 -6.42 9.42
N THR A 48 -11.95 -6.50 10.72
CA THR A 48 -12.03 -5.38 11.66
C THR A 48 -10.72 -4.59 11.66
N VAL A 49 -10.70 -3.43 12.32
CA VAL A 49 -9.48 -2.65 12.55
C VAL A 49 -8.43 -3.51 13.24
N ARG A 50 -8.82 -4.31 14.25
CA ARG A 50 -7.90 -5.21 14.93
C ARG A 50 -7.27 -6.25 14.00
N ASP A 51 -8.07 -6.83 13.12
CA ASP A 51 -7.60 -7.84 12.16
C ASP A 51 -6.61 -7.23 11.16
N VAL A 52 -6.89 -6.03 10.67
CA VAL A 52 -5.96 -5.29 9.79
C VAL A 52 -4.63 -5.03 10.50
N LEU A 53 -4.65 -4.59 11.76
CA LEU A 53 -3.42 -4.34 12.53
C LEU A 53 -2.66 -5.62 12.85
N ALA A 54 -3.36 -6.73 13.12
CA ALA A 54 -2.77 -8.05 13.29
C ALA A 54 -2.05 -8.51 12.02
N HIS A 55 -2.70 -8.38 10.86
CA HIS A 55 -2.10 -8.66 9.56
C HIS A 55 -0.84 -7.81 9.31
N CYS A 56 -0.92 -6.49 9.56
CA CYS A 56 0.18 -5.55 9.37
C CYS A 56 1.40 -5.90 10.26
N ALA A 57 1.16 -6.11 11.56
CA ALA A 57 2.18 -6.53 12.50
C ALA A 57 2.83 -7.87 12.08
N ALA A 58 2.03 -8.83 11.62
CA ALA A 58 2.53 -10.11 11.13
C ALA A 58 3.39 -10.00 9.88
N ALA A 59 2.92 -9.26 8.87
CA ALA A 59 3.62 -9.07 7.61
C ALA A 59 4.99 -8.43 7.83
N LEU A 60 5.06 -7.40 8.67
CA LEU A 60 6.32 -6.72 8.99
C LEU A 60 7.25 -7.61 9.83
N THR A 61 6.72 -8.34 10.83
CA THR A 61 7.49 -9.31 11.62
C THR A 61 8.10 -10.39 10.72
N ARG A 62 7.35 -10.92 9.76
CA ARG A 62 7.84 -11.92 8.80
C ARG A 62 8.97 -11.38 7.94
N VAL A 63 8.83 -10.15 7.44
CA VAL A 63 9.90 -9.46 6.71
C VAL A 63 11.15 -9.33 7.58
N VAL A 64 11.02 -8.83 8.81
CA VAL A 64 12.17 -8.64 9.71
C VAL A 64 12.86 -9.95 10.07
N GLN A 65 12.09 -11.04 10.22
CA GLN A 65 12.59 -12.36 10.60
C GLN A 65 13.03 -13.22 9.41
N ASP A 66 12.98 -12.68 8.18
CA ASP A 66 13.25 -13.42 6.93
C ASP A 66 12.41 -14.70 6.81
N ARG A 67 11.17 -14.66 7.31
CA ARG A 67 10.19 -15.74 7.19
C ARG A 67 9.35 -15.51 5.95
N LEU A 68 9.98 -15.67 4.79
CA LEU A 68 9.43 -15.37 3.47
C LEU A 68 9.18 -16.64 2.63
N GLU A 69 8.64 -17.67 3.26
CA GLU A 69 8.30 -18.94 2.61
C GLU A 69 7.27 -18.77 1.46
N GLU A 70 7.19 -19.76 0.57
CA GLU A 70 6.19 -19.79 -0.50
C GLU A 70 4.77 -19.60 0.07
N GLY A 71 4.01 -18.67 -0.50
CA GLY A 71 2.64 -18.38 -0.07
C GLY A 71 2.52 -17.55 1.21
N VAL A 72 3.62 -17.00 1.76
CA VAL A 72 3.61 -16.22 3.02
C VAL A 72 2.61 -15.04 3.07
N PHE A 73 2.23 -14.48 1.91
CA PHE A 73 1.25 -13.40 1.80
C PHE A 73 -0.07 -13.83 1.13
N SER A 74 -0.35 -15.13 1.07
CA SER A 74 -1.62 -15.63 0.55
C SER A 74 -2.78 -15.29 1.48
N PRO A 75 -4.04 -15.28 1.00
CA PRO A 75 -5.20 -15.11 1.86
C PRO A 75 -5.22 -16.08 3.05
N GLU A 76 -4.87 -17.35 2.84
CA GLU A 76 -4.83 -18.36 3.90
C GLU A 76 -3.71 -18.09 4.91
N SER A 77 -2.56 -17.56 4.47
CA SER A 77 -1.49 -17.16 5.37
C SER A 77 -1.88 -15.95 6.20
N ASN A 78 -2.49 -14.95 5.57
CA ASN A 78 -2.97 -13.75 6.24
C ASN A 78 -4.03 -14.07 7.31
N GLU A 79 -4.94 -15.01 7.02
CA GLU A 79 -5.95 -15.43 8.00
C GLU A 79 -5.31 -16.12 9.21
N ARG A 80 -4.34 -17.03 8.99
CA ARG A 80 -3.59 -17.66 10.10
C ARG A 80 -2.86 -16.62 10.96
N ASP A 81 -2.22 -15.66 10.32
CA ASP A 81 -1.48 -14.59 11.01
C ASP A 81 -2.39 -13.73 11.90
N ILE A 82 -3.63 -13.49 11.47
CA ILE A 82 -4.67 -12.80 12.24
C ILE A 82 -5.12 -13.66 13.41
N GLU A 83 -5.46 -14.94 13.17
CA GLU A 83 -5.90 -15.88 14.20
C GLU A 83 -4.85 -16.05 15.32
N GLU A 84 -3.57 -16.17 14.97
CA GLU A 84 -2.44 -16.25 15.91
C GLU A 84 -2.37 -15.05 16.86
N ARG A 85 -2.82 -13.87 16.41
CA ARG A 85 -2.76 -12.60 17.15
C ARG A 85 -4.07 -12.22 17.82
N ALA A 86 -5.17 -12.91 17.52
CA ALA A 86 -6.51 -12.57 18.02
C ALA A 86 -6.55 -12.44 19.55
N GLY A 87 -5.82 -13.32 20.26
CA GLY A 87 -5.75 -13.36 21.73
C GLY A 87 -4.77 -12.39 22.38
N LEU A 88 -3.94 -11.66 21.63
CA LEU A 88 -2.94 -10.77 22.21
C LEU A 88 -3.59 -9.57 22.92
N PRO A 89 -3.05 -9.08 24.04
CA PRO A 89 -3.44 -7.77 24.55
C PRO A 89 -3.23 -6.70 23.47
N LEU A 90 -4.16 -5.75 23.33
CA LEU A 90 -4.07 -4.71 22.30
C LEU A 90 -2.72 -3.98 22.35
N SER A 91 -2.21 -3.66 23.54
CA SER A 91 -0.91 -3.02 23.70
C SER A 91 0.25 -3.84 23.12
N ALA A 92 0.22 -5.17 23.28
CA ALA A 92 1.25 -6.05 22.74
C ALA A 92 1.21 -6.10 21.21
N LEU A 93 0.00 -6.11 20.63
CA LEU A 93 -0.17 -6.02 19.17
C LEU A 93 0.37 -4.69 18.63
N LEU A 94 0.08 -3.57 19.31
CA LEU A 94 0.59 -2.26 18.91
C LEU A 94 2.12 -2.15 19.05
N ASP A 95 2.70 -2.76 20.08
CA ASP A 95 4.16 -2.81 20.25
C ASP A 95 4.83 -3.68 19.16
N GLU A 96 4.20 -4.78 18.73
CA GLU A 96 4.68 -5.59 17.60
C GLU A 96 4.64 -4.79 16.29
N LEU A 97 3.53 -4.10 16.02
CA LEU A 97 3.38 -3.24 14.85
C LEU A 97 4.45 -2.14 14.82
N GLU A 98 4.63 -1.42 15.93
CA GLU A 98 5.62 -0.34 16.03
C GLU A 98 7.05 -0.84 15.75
N ARG A 99 7.40 -2.01 16.29
CA ARG A 99 8.68 -2.68 16.01
C ARG A 99 8.82 -2.98 14.52
N GLY A 100 7.81 -3.61 13.93
CA GLY A 100 7.80 -3.93 12.50
C GLY A 100 8.01 -2.70 11.62
N MET A 101 7.27 -1.61 11.87
CA MET A 101 7.39 -0.36 11.10
C MET A 101 8.76 0.31 11.28
N THR A 102 9.44 0.04 12.39
CA THR A 102 10.78 0.57 12.68
C THR A 102 11.88 -0.25 12.02
N GLU A 103 11.77 -1.58 12.06
CA GLU A 103 12.85 -2.51 11.72
C GLU A 103 12.80 -3.02 10.28
N ALA A 104 11.62 -3.03 9.64
CA ALA A 104 11.47 -3.61 8.29
C ALA A 104 12.16 -2.81 7.17
N GLY A 105 12.34 -1.49 7.35
CA GLY A 105 12.87 -0.60 6.31
C GLY A 105 14.21 -1.08 5.69
N PRO A 106 15.27 -1.29 6.49
CA PRO A 106 16.55 -1.80 6.00
C PRO A 106 16.45 -3.17 5.29
N VAL A 107 15.58 -4.06 5.77
CA VAL A 107 15.37 -5.38 5.17
C VAL A 107 14.71 -5.25 3.78
N ILE A 108 13.67 -4.41 3.67
CA ILE A 108 13.02 -4.11 2.39
C ILE A 108 14.00 -3.43 1.43
N ALA A 109 14.85 -2.53 1.91
CA ALA A 109 15.88 -1.87 1.10
C ALA A 109 16.83 -2.91 0.48
N ALA A 110 17.32 -3.86 1.29
CA ALA A 110 18.20 -4.94 0.88
C ALA A 110 17.56 -5.94 -0.09
N ALA A 111 16.24 -6.12 -0.03
CA ALA A 111 15.48 -7.01 -0.93
C ALA A 111 15.36 -6.51 -2.38
N GLY A 112 16.01 -5.39 -2.74
CA GLY A 112 16.15 -4.95 -4.14
C GLY A 112 14.82 -4.61 -4.84
N GLY A 113 13.78 -4.29 -4.07
CA GLY A 113 12.47 -3.90 -4.58
C GLY A 113 11.38 -4.97 -4.52
N LYS A 114 11.74 -6.23 -4.21
CA LYS A 114 10.78 -7.35 -4.10
C LYS A 114 9.74 -7.11 -3.00
N LEU A 115 10.15 -6.47 -1.92
CA LEU A 115 9.33 -6.22 -0.74
C LEU A 115 8.77 -4.78 -0.64
N ASP A 116 9.03 -3.91 -1.64
CA ASP A 116 8.52 -2.53 -1.61
C ASP A 116 6.97 -2.48 -1.52
N GLY A 117 6.30 -3.50 -2.06
CA GLY A 117 4.85 -3.64 -1.97
C GLY A 117 4.35 -3.83 -0.54
N VAL A 118 5.17 -4.36 0.37
CA VAL A 118 4.82 -4.51 1.79
C VAL A 118 4.69 -3.14 2.46
N ALA A 119 5.67 -2.25 2.25
CA ALA A 119 5.61 -0.89 2.80
C ALA A 119 4.44 -0.07 2.22
N LEU A 120 4.15 -0.23 0.93
CA LEU A 120 2.98 0.40 0.31
C LEU A 120 1.67 -0.15 0.88
N GLY A 121 1.57 -1.47 1.06
CA GLY A 121 0.41 -2.14 1.65
C GLY A 121 0.15 -1.70 3.09
N GLU A 122 1.20 -1.61 3.90
CA GLU A 122 1.14 -1.11 5.28
C GLU A 122 0.51 0.29 5.35
N TRP A 123 0.97 1.20 4.48
CA TRP A 123 0.43 2.55 4.42
C TRP A 123 -1.04 2.59 3.96
N VAL A 124 -1.41 1.74 3.00
CA VAL A 124 -2.81 1.58 2.57
C VAL A 124 -3.68 1.10 3.73
N HIS A 125 -3.21 0.12 4.51
CA HIS A 125 -3.92 -0.38 5.68
C HIS A 125 -4.08 0.65 6.79
N ALA A 126 -3.10 1.54 6.97
CA ALA A 126 -3.27 2.69 7.84
C ALA A 126 -4.38 3.65 7.34
N GLY A 127 -4.58 3.74 6.02
CA GLY A 127 -5.74 4.39 5.41
C GLY A 127 -7.06 3.69 5.73
N ASP A 128 -7.09 2.36 5.66
CA ASP A 128 -8.27 1.53 6.00
C ASP A 128 -8.72 1.78 7.45
N VAL A 129 -7.77 1.89 8.38
CA VAL A 129 -8.03 2.18 9.80
C VAL A 129 -8.63 3.58 9.98
N ARG A 130 -8.05 4.59 9.33
CA ARG A 130 -8.56 5.98 9.39
C ARG A 130 -9.98 6.07 8.82
N GLU A 131 -10.23 5.39 7.70
CA GLU A 131 -11.55 5.33 7.07
C GLU A 131 -12.58 4.64 7.96
N ALA A 132 -12.23 3.52 8.60
CA ALA A 132 -13.11 2.81 9.54
C ALA A 132 -13.50 3.67 10.76
N TRP A 133 -12.63 4.60 11.15
CA TRP A 133 -12.89 5.57 12.23
C TRP A 133 -13.53 6.87 11.75
N GLY A 134 -13.82 7.00 10.46
CA GLY A 134 -14.42 8.21 9.88
C GLY A 134 -13.52 9.44 9.97
N LEU A 135 -12.20 9.24 10.01
CA LEU A 135 -11.24 10.33 10.06
C LEU A 135 -11.04 10.95 8.68
N ASP A 136 -10.96 12.27 8.64
CA ASP A 136 -10.60 13.01 7.44
C ASP A 136 -9.19 12.64 6.97
N GLY A 137 -8.98 12.66 5.65
CA GLY A 137 -7.66 12.41 5.07
C GLY A 137 -7.20 10.95 5.12
N ALA A 138 -8.12 9.98 5.19
CA ALA A 138 -7.79 8.59 4.90
C ALA A 138 -7.11 8.48 3.52
N TYR A 139 -6.02 7.70 3.43
CA TYR A 139 -5.18 7.59 2.24
C TYR A 139 -4.56 8.94 1.78
N ALA A 140 -4.34 9.87 2.70
CA ALA A 140 -3.65 11.13 2.46
C ALA A 140 -2.58 11.37 3.55
N GLY A 141 -2.11 12.62 3.67
CA GLY A 141 -1.15 13.02 4.68
C GLY A 141 0.31 12.86 4.25
N ARG A 142 1.23 12.93 5.23
CA ARG A 142 2.67 13.09 4.98
C ARG A 142 3.33 11.92 4.26
N GLY A 143 2.74 10.72 4.33
CA GLY A 143 3.23 9.53 3.64
C GLY A 143 2.86 9.48 2.15
N LEU A 144 1.87 10.27 1.71
CA LEU A 144 1.32 10.18 0.35
C LEU A 144 2.36 10.34 -0.77
N PRO A 145 3.29 11.32 -0.73
CA PRO A 145 4.33 11.42 -1.77
C PRO A 145 5.20 10.17 -1.87
N TYR A 146 5.55 9.56 -0.74
CA TYR A 146 6.35 8.34 -0.71
C TYR A 146 5.56 7.12 -1.21
N ALA A 147 4.29 7.00 -0.84
CA ALA A 147 3.39 5.95 -1.32
C ALA A 147 3.23 6.02 -2.85
N LEU A 148 3.10 7.22 -3.41
CA LEU A 148 3.06 7.45 -4.86
C LEU A 148 4.38 7.04 -5.55
N GLY A 149 5.52 7.37 -4.96
CA GLY A 149 6.82 6.92 -5.49
C GLY A 149 6.98 5.39 -5.48
N LEU A 150 6.50 4.71 -4.43
CA LEU A 150 6.49 3.24 -4.39
C LEU A 150 5.50 2.64 -5.38
N LEU A 151 4.33 3.26 -5.58
CA LEU A 151 3.32 2.80 -6.53
C LEU A 151 3.92 2.64 -7.94
N GLU A 152 4.69 3.62 -8.42
CA GLU A 152 5.34 3.56 -9.73
C GLU A 152 6.24 2.31 -9.87
N GLY A 153 7.13 2.09 -8.89
CA GLY A 153 8.06 0.96 -8.88
C GLY A 153 7.38 -0.40 -8.72
N VAL A 154 6.40 -0.49 -7.82
CA VAL A 154 5.66 -1.74 -7.57
C VAL A 154 4.78 -2.09 -8.77
N ALA A 155 4.08 -1.13 -9.35
CA ALA A 155 3.26 -1.36 -10.55
C ALA A 155 4.11 -1.77 -11.76
N TYR A 156 5.30 -1.20 -11.93
CA TYR A 156 6.25 -1.62 -12.95
C TYR A 156 6.67 -3.08 -12.76
N ARG A 157 7.11 -3.47 -11.57
CA ARG A 157 7.57 -4.85 -11.28
C ARG A 157 6.45 -5.89 -11.35
N LYS A 158 5.22 -5.51 -11.00
CA LYS A 158 4.03 -6.36 -11.14
C LYS A 158 3.46 -6.38 -12.57
N GLU A 159 4.13 -5.72 -13.51
CA GLU A 159 3.72 -5.63 -14.92
C GLU A 159 2.25 -5.20 -15.04
N MET A 160 1.88 -4.17 -14.28
CA MET A 160 0.55 -3.58 -14.37
C MET A 160 0.38 -2.87 -15.73
N PRO A 161 -0.84 -2.81 -16.29
CA PRO A 161 -1.06 -2.09 -17.55
C PRO A 161 -0.62 -0.64 -17.47
N LEU A 162 0.17 -0.18 -18.45
CA LEU A 162 0.63 1.21 -18.50
C LEU A 162 -0.55 2.18 -18.46
N THR A 163 -0.56 3.01 -17.43
CA THR A 163 -1.51 4.10 -17.22
C THR A 163 -0.75 5.39 -17.03
N VAL A 164 -1.12 6.43 -17.78
CA VAL A 164 -0.59 7.78 -17.61
C VAL A 164 -1.51 8.50 -16.62
N ALA A 165 -1.01 8.73 -15.40
CA ALA A 165 -1.74 9.34 -14.31
C ALA A 165 -1.48 10.86 -14.27
N GLU A 166 -2.54 11.64 -14.34
CA GLU A 166 -2.53 13.08 -14.11
C GLU A 166 -3.19 13.36 -12.77
N VAL A 167 -2.36 13.64 -11.76
CA VAL A 167 -2.83 13.94 -10.41
C VAL A 167 -3.17 15.42 -10.30
N VAL A 168 -4.35 15.73 -9.75
CA VAL A 168 -4.86 17.09 -9.62
C VAL A 168 -5.24 17.42 -8.18
N GLY A 169 -5.38 18.72 -7.88
CA GLY A 169 -5.97 19.22 -6.64
C GLY A 169 -5.00 19.36 -5.46
N VAL A 170 -3.75 18.96 -5.61
CA VAL A 170 -2.69 19.13 -4.61
C VAL A 170 -1.34 19.39 -5.30
N GLU A 171 -0.55 20.32 -4.78
CA GLU A 171 0.86 20.44 -5.15
C GLU A 171 1.62 19.28 -4.51
N LEU A 172 2.13 18.38 -5.36
CA LEU A 172 2.91 17.22 -4.95
C LEU A 172 4.21 17.25 -5.72
N GLU A 173 5.32 17.39 -4.99
CA GLU A 173 6.65 17.44 -5.58
C GLU A 173 6.89 16.22 -6.48
N GLY A 174 7.29 16.49 -7.73
CA GLY A 174 7.54 15.45 -8.74
C GLY A 174 6.31 14.96 -9.50
N TRP A 175 5.11 15.48 -9.20
CA TRP A 175 3.83 15.15 -9.85
C TRP A 175 3.23 16.31 -10.64
N ASP A 176 4.02 17.33 -10.97
CA ASP A 176 3.60 18.51 -11.77
C ASP A 176 3.33 18.18 -13.26
N ALA A 177 3.61 16.95 -13.68
CA ALA A 177 3.39 16.45 -15.02
C ALA A 177 2.82 15.02 -14.99
N PRO A 178 2.07 14.59 -16.02
CA PRO A 178 1.51 13.24 -16.07
C PRO A 178 2.58 12.15 -15.93
N ARG A 179 2.34 11.18 -15.03
CA ARG A 179 3.29 10.12 -14.66
C ARG A 179 2.91 8.78 -15.29
N PRO A 180 3.85 8.07 -15.96
CA PRO A 180 3.60 6.71 -16.41
C PRO A 180 3.70 5.72 -15.25
N ILE A 181 2.69 4.88 -15.07
CA ILE A 181 2.62 3.84 -14.04
C ILE A 181 2.38 2.48 -14.72
N GLY A 182 3.24 1.48 -14.45
CA GLY A 182 3.15 0.15 -15.06
C GLY A 182 4.02 0.00 -16.32
N VAL A 183 3.68 -0.98 -17.18
CA VAL A 183 4.47 -1.37 -18.36
C VAL A 183 3.66 -1.34 -19.66
N PRO A 184 4.26 -0.95 -20.80
CA PRO A 184 3.58 -0.96 -22.09
C PRO A 184 3.05 -2.36 -22.44
N SER A 185 1.86 -2.42 -23.04
CA SER A 185 1.35 -3.68 -23.57
C SER A 185 2.20 -4.16 -24.75
N SER A 186 2.61 -5.43 -24.73
CA SER A 186 3.29 -6.09 -25.84
C SER A 186 2.46 -6.09 -27.14
N GLY A 187 1.13 -6.06 -27.02
CA GLY A 187 0.19 -6.01 -28.14
C GLY A 187 -0.04 -4.61 -28.74
N GLY A 188 0.68 -3.58 -28.28
CA GLY A 188 0.57 -2.22 -28.84
C GLY A 188 -0.70 -1.46 -28.46
N ARG A 189 -1.46 -1.94 -27.46
CA ARG A 189 -2.60 -1.21 -26.89
C ARG A 189 -2.13 0.17 -26.39
N PRO A 190 -2.85 1.27 -26.70
CA PRO A 190 -2.48 2.58 -26.18
C PRO A 190 -2.52 2.58 -24.63
N PRO A 191 -1.69 3.41 -23.98
CA PRO A 191 -1.73 3.56 -22.53
C PRO A 191 -3.13 3.94 -22.02
N GLY A 192 -3.48 3.43 -20.85
CA GLY A 192 -4.58 3.97 -20.06
C GLY A 192 -4.29 5.41 -19.64
N ARG A 193 -5.34 6.13 -19.24
CA ARG A 193 -5.22 7.47 -18.66
C ARG A 193 -6.08 7.56 -17.41
N PHE A 194 -5.51 8.12 -16.36
CA PHE A 194 -6.19 8.48 -15.13
C PHE A 194 -6.10 10.00 -14.94
N ARG A 195 -7.20 10.65 -14.54
CA ARG A 195 -7.20 12.03 -14.05
C ARG A 195 -8.02 12.10 -12.76
N GLY A 196 -7.42 12.56 -11.67
CA GLY A 196 -8.07 12.63 -10.36
C GLY A 196 -7.09 13.01 -9.25
N ASP A 197 -7.53 13.01 -8.00
CA ASP A 197 -6.63 13.26 -6.88
C ASP A 197 -5.76 12.03 -6.54
N ALA A 198 -4.69 12.27 -5.79
CA ALA A 198 -3.72 11.24 -5.40
C ALA A 198 -4.30 10.16 -4.47
N PRO A 199 -5.10 10.48 -3.43
CA PRO A 199 -5.77 9.46 -2.62
C PRO A 199 -6.65 8.51 -3.45
N THR A 200 -7.38 9.05 -4.44
CA THR A 200 -8.20 8.25 -5.36
C THR A 200 -7.34 7.32 -6.21
N LEU A 201 -6.19 7.79 -6.72
CA LEU A 201 -5.25 6.95 -7.46
C LEU A 201 -4.76 5.78 -6.61
N ILE A 202 -4.37 6.01 -5.35
CA ILE A 202 -3.93 4.93 -4.46
C ILE A 202 -5.07 3.95 -4.17
N ARG A 203 -6.27 4.44 -3.81
CA ARG A 203 -7.44 3.59 -3.55
C ARG A 203 -7.80 2.71 -4.76
N LEU A 204 -7.71 3.27 -5.97
CA LEU A 204 -7.93 2.55 -7.22
C LEU A 204 -6.96 1.37 -7.38
N TYR A 205 -5.66 1.61 -7.19
CA TYR A 205 -4.65 0.54 -7.26
C TYR A 205 -4.73 -0.43 -6.07
N ALA A 206 -5.20 0.04 -4.92
CA ALA A 206 -5.38 -0.76 -3.73
C ALA A 206 -6.71 -1.55 -3.69
N ASN A 207 -7.55 -1.43 -4.72
CA ASN A 207 -8.90 -2.00 -4.75
C ASN A 207 -9.73 -1.61 -3.51
N ARG A 208 -9.64 -0.34 -3.11
CA ARG A 208 -10.43 0.23 -2.01
C ARG A 208 -11.69 0.91 -2.54
N PRO A 209 -12.75 1.05 -1.72
CA PRO A 209 -13.95 1.76 -2.12
C PRO A 209 -13.62 3.12 -2.74
N LEU A 210 -14.38 3.53 -3.74
CA LEU A 210 -14.22 4.84 -4.42
C LEU A 210 -15.47 5.71 -4.22
N VAL A 211 -16.27 5.41 -3.19
CA VAL A 211 -17.50 6.14 -2.90
C VAL A 211 -17.18 7.61 -2.64
N GLY A 212 -17.85 8.49 -3.37
CA GLY A 212 -17.70 9.94 -3.24
C GLY A 212 -16.47 10.55 -3.94
N THR A 213 -15.62 9.75 -4.59
CA THR A 213 -14.48 10.29 -5.36
C THR A 213 -14.90 10.73 -6.75
N ARG A 214 -14.10 11.62 -7.36
CA ARG A 214 -14.28 12.05 -8.76
C ARG A 214 -12.98 11.84 -9.51
N TYR A 215 -13.02 11.00 -10.54
CA TYR A 215 -11.89 10.75 -11.42
C TYR A 215 -12.38 10.33 -12.81
N GLU A 216 -11.48 10.40 -13.78
CA GLU A 216 -11.68 9.93 -15.14
C GLU A 216 -10.72 8.76 -15.41
N LEU A 217 -11.23 7.74 -16.10
CA LEU A 217 -10.45 6.58 -16.53
C LEU A 217 -10.72 6.29 -18.00
N HIS A 218 -9.67 6.26 -18.82
CA HIS A 218 -9.76 5.97 -20.24
C HIS A 218 -8.79 4.86 -20.63
N GLY A 219 -9.22 3.93 -21.49
CA GLY A 219 -8.35 2.90 -22.03
C GLY A 219 -7.96 1.76 -21.07
N VAL A 220 -8.35 1.85 -19.80
CA VAL A 220 -8.22 0.80 -18.74
C VAL A 220 -9.48 0.80 -17.87
N ARG A 221 -9.73 -0.29 -17.15
CA ARG A 221 -10.82 -0.45 -16.17
C ARG A 221 -10.25 -0.52 -14.76
N GLU A 222 -11.06 -0.25 -13.74
CA GLU A 222 -10.63 -0.32 -12.34
C GLU A 222 -10.05 -1.69 -11.97
N GLY A 223 -10.71 -2.76 -12.43
CA GLY A 223 -10.24 -4.14 -12.23
C GLY A 223 -8.86 -4.43 -12.84
N ASP A 224 -8.46 -3.68 -13.87
CA ASP A 224 -7.14 -3.84 -14.50
C ASP A 224 -6.01 -3.30 -13.62
N LEU A 225 -6.32 -2.46 -12.62
CA LEU A 225 -5.35 -1.70 -11.82
C LEU A 225 -5.16 -2.24 -10.40
N ARG A 226 -5.88 -3.31 -10.02
CA ARG A 226 -5.80 -3.90 -8.67
C ARG A 226 -4.43 -4.53 -8.42
N LEU A 227 -3.58 -3.78 -7.74
CA LEU A 227 -2.17 -4.08 -7.53
C LEU A 227 -1.96 -5.27 -6.57
N PHE A 228 -2.78 -5.37 -5.53
CA PHE A 228 -2.63 -6.36 -4.47
C PHE A 228 -3.36 -7.68 -4.75
N ASP A 229 -4.21 -7.74 -5.77
CA ASP A 229 -4.82 -9.00 -6.24
C ASP A 229 -3.79 -9.95 -6.88
N ARG A 230 -2.58 -9.44 -7.20
CA ARG A 230 -1.45 -10.23 -7.70
C ARG A 230 -0.46 -10.50 -6.56
N PRO A 231 -0.05 -11.76 -6.29
CA PRO A 231 0.95 -12.03 -5.26
C PRO A 231 2.28 -11.34 -5.59
N PRO A 232 3.11 -11.00 -4.58
CA PRO A 232 4.47 -10.55 -4.84
C PRO A 232 5.27 -11.67 -5.53
N LYS A 233 6.12 -11.30 -6.49
CA LYS A 233 7.09 -12.21 -7.08
C LYS A 233 8.28 -12.32 -6.11
N LEU A 234 8.23 -13.31 -5.22
CA LEU A 234 9.40 -13.77 -4.46
C LEU A 234 10.12 -14.81 -5.35
N ASP A 235 11.45 -14.92 -5.25
CA ASP A 235 12.18 -15.93 -6.03
C ASP A 235 11.86 -17.33 -5.48
N ASP A 236 11.88 -18.35 -6.34
CA ASP A 236 11.87 -19.78 -5.94
C ASP A 236 13.19 -20.18 -5.28
#